data_AF-A0A922YW35-F1
#
_entry.id   AF-A0A922YW35-F1
#
_cell.length_a   1.000
_cell.length_b   1.000
_cell.length_c   1.000
_cell.angle_alpha   90.00
_cell.angle_beta   90.00
_cell.angle_gamma   90.00
#
_symmetry.space_group_name_H-M   'P 1'
#
loop_
_entity.id
_entity.type
_entity.pdbx_description
1 polymer ?
#
loop_
_entity_poly.entity_id
_entity_poly.type
_entity_poly.pdbx_seq_one_letter_code
_entity_poly.pdbx_strand_id
1 'polypeptide(L)'
;MSHLLKSSRARLFTASLVAAAALVACGGGETPPPQDGKATPVGLKLEKIGGYSTGLFGVSAAEIPAFDAASQRAFVVNAAAGKIDVLDLSVPSDPVKIGEIATDGILAGSVVNSVA
;
A
#
# COMPACT_ATOMS: atom_id res chain seq x y z
N MET A 1 -11.28 36.37 62.73
CA MET A 1 -11.56 35.60 61.49
C MET A 1 -10.41 35.73 60.48
N SER A 2 -9.19 35.38 60.88
CA SER A 2 -7.94 35.71 60.16
C SER A 2 -7.16 34.49 59.64
N HIS A 3 -7.74 33.29 59.70
CA HIS A 3 -7.11 32.07 59.16
C HIS A 3 -7.69 31.58 57.83
N LEU A 4 -8.81 32.15 57.36
CA LEU A 4 -9.50 31.65 56.16
C LEU A 4 -8.99 32.22 54.84
N LEU A 5 -8.33 33.38 54.84
CA LEU A 5 -7.83 34.03 53.60
C LEU A 5 -6.42 33.58 53.17
N LYS A 6 -5.65 32.93 54.05
CA LYS A 6 -4.28 32.48 53.72
C LYS A 6 -4.25 31.14 52.97
N SER A 7 -5.33 30.36 53.08
CA SER A 7 -5.52 29.04 52.45
C SER A 7 -5.75 29.11 50.93
N SER A 8 -6.54 30.08 50.44
CA SER A 8 -6.93 30.13 49.02
C SER A 8 -5.79 30.53 48.09
N ARG A 9 -4.87 31.40 48.53
CA ARG A 9 -3.73 31.83 47.67
C ARG A 9 -2.72 30.70 47.45
N ALA A 10 -2.46 29.87 48.46
CA ALA A 10 -1.56 28.71 48.33
C ALA A 10 -2.12 27.62 47.38
N ARG A 11 -3.45 27.44 47.35
CA ARG A 11 -4.14 26.50 46.46
C ARG A 11 -4.19 26.98 45.00
N LEU A 12 -4.26 28.29 44.77
CA LEU A 12 -4.26 28.88 43.42
C LEU A 12 -2.86 28.87 42.77
N PHE A 13 -1.78 29.01 43.56
CA PHE A 13 -0.41 28.92 43.05
C PHE A 13 0.02 27.48 42.70
N THR A 14 -0.46 26.49 43.47
CA THR A 14 -0.16 25.07 43.19
C THR A 14 -0.90 24.55 41.95
N ALA A 15 -2.12 25.01 41.69
CA ALA A 15 -2.86 24.64 40.49
C ALA A 15 -2.20 25.11 39.18
N SER A 16 -1.53 26.28 39.20
CA SER A 16 -0.89 26.85 38.01
C SER A 16 0.44 26.19 37.65
N LEU A 17 1.21 25.72 38.64
CA LEU A 17 2.46 24.99 38.38
C LEU A 17 2.21 23.60 37.78
N VAL A 18 1.11 22.93 38.18
CA VAL A 18 0.75 21.60 37.67
C VAL A 18 0.27 21.68 36.22
N ALA A 19 -0.47 22.73 35.85
CA ALA A 19 -0.94 22.93 34.48
C ALA A 19 0.19 23.21 33.48
N ALA A 20 1.24 23.94 33.89
CA ALA A 20 2.39 24.22 33.02
C ALA A 20 3.27 22.98 32.78
N ALA A 21 3.38 22.07 33.78
CA ALA A 21 4.14 20.83 33.64
C ALA A 21 3.46 19.81 32.71
N ALA A 22 2.13 19.85 32.58
CA ALA A 22 1.38 18.95 31.70
C ALA A 22 1.54 19.25 30.20
N LEU A 23 1.97 20.47 29.83
CA LEU A 23 2.15 20.87 28.43
C LEU A 23 3.50 20.43 27.82
N VAL A 24 4.48 20.04 28.63
CA VAL A 24 5.82 19.63 28.16
C VAL A 24 5.90 18.12 27.89
N ALA A 25 4.89 17.34 28.28
CA ALA A 25 4.91 15.88 28.17
C ALA A 25 4.65 15.33 26.76
N CYS A 26 4.22 16.15 25.79
CA CYS A 26 3.93 15.71 24.43
C CYS A 26 5.02 16.09 23.39
N GLY A 27 6.20 16.55 23.84
CA GLY A 27 7.31 16.94 22.95
C GLY A 27 8.22 15.80 22.48
N GLY A 28 7.95 14.54 22.87
CA GLY A 28 8.79 13.39 22.55
C GLY A 28 8.40 12.74 21.22
N GLY A 29 8.94 13.24 20.12
CA GLY A 29 8.98 12.51 18.85
C GLY A 29 10.02 11.39 18.89
N GLU A 30 9.91 10.49 19.87
CA GLU A 30 10.74 9.29 19.90
C GLU A 30 10.17 8.33 18.85
N THR A 31 10.84 8.25 17.71
CA THR A 31 10.63 7.13 16.79
C THR A 31 11.00 5.88 17.57
N PRO A 32 10.05 4.97 17.86
CA PRO A 32 10.43 3.72 18.52
C PRO A 32 11.48 3.05 17.65
N PRO A 33 12.57 2.53 18.24
CA PRO A 33 13.57 1.79 17.47
C PRO A 33 12.85 0.72 16.66
N PRO A 34 13.23 0.48 15.39
CA PRO A 34 12.55 -0.50 14.56
C PRO A 34 12.46 -1.82 15.31
N GLN A 35 11.25 -2.34 15.53
CA GLN A 35 10.97 -3.45 16.44
C GLN A 35 11.58 -4.80 15.98
N ASP A 36 12.38 -4.76 14.93
CA ASP A 36 12.90 -5.90 14.19
C ASP A 36 14.37 -5.70 13.79
N GLY A 37 15.01 -4.58 14.19
CA GLY A 37 16.35 -4.18 13.72
C GLY A 37 16.42 -3.81 12.23
N LYS A 38 15.30 -3.86 11.51
CA LYS A 38 15.21 -3.44 10.11
C LYS A 38 14.92 -1.95 10.05
N ALA A 39 15.92 -1.15 9.74
CA ALA A 39 15.71 0.25 9.42
C ALA A 39 14.75 0.38 8.23
N THR A 40 13.73 1.22 8.35
CA THR A 40 12.87 1.58 7.21
C THR A 40 13.75 2.25 6.15
N PRO A 41 13.71 1.80 4.87
CA PRO A 41 14.43 2.47 3.80
C PRO A 41 14.01 3.95 3.72
N VAL A 42 14.97 4.86 3.77
CA VAL A 42 14.74 6.31 3.66
C VAL A 42 14.56 6.79 2.21
N GLY A 43 14.61 5.87 1.24
CA GLY A 43 14.45 6.17 -0.17
C GLY A 43 14.15 4.93 -1.02
N LEU A 44 13.49 5.16 -2.16
CA LEU A 44 13.18 4.16 -3.18
C LEU A 44 13.54 4.75 -4.55
N LYS A 45 14.26 3.99 -5.38
CA LYS A 45 14.49 4.29 -6.79
C LYS A 45 13.90 3.17 -7.63
N LEU A 46 13.06 3.52 -8.60
CA LEU A 46 12.50 2.59 -9.56
C LEU A 46 12.98 2.98 -10.96
N GLU A 47 13.28 1.98 -11.77
CA GLU A 47 13.59 2.16 -13.19
C GLU A 47 12.65 1.27 -13.99
N LYS A 48 12.00 1.86 -15.00
CA LYS A 48 11.11 1.11 -15.88
C LYS A 48 11.97 0.31 -16.86
N ILE A 49 12.00 -1.01 -16.69
CA ILE A 49 12.77 -1.90 -17.56
C ILE A 49 12.05 -2.26 -18.86
N GLY A 50 10.71 -2.24 -18.86
CA GLY A 50 9.89 -2.72 -19.96
C GLY A 50 8.40 -2.47 -19.70
N GLY A 51 7.53 -3.05 -20.51
CA GLY A 51 6.09 -3.07 -20.26
C GLY A 51 5.28 -3.43 -21.49
N TYR A 52 4.15 -4.08 -21.27
CA TYR A 52 3.15 -4.39 -22.29
C TYR A 52 1.96 -3.43 -22.15
N SER A 53 1.34 -3.07 -23.28
CA SER A 53 0.14 -2.24 -23.33
C SER A 53 -0.84 -2.82 -24.33
N THR A 54 -2.10 -2.90 -23.94
CA THR A 54 -3.22 -3.25 -24.85
C THR A 54 -3.64 -2.07 -25.73
N GLY A 55 -3.15 -0.85 -25.44
CA GLY A 55 -3.58 0.38 -26.09
C GLY A 55 -4.96 0.89 -25.62
N LEU A 56 -5.63 0.19 -24.72
CA LEU A 56 -6.94 0.54 -24.20
C LEU A 56 -6.82 1.12 -22.78
N PHE A 57 -7.48 2.25 -22.53
CA PHE A 57 -7.43 2.96 -21.25
C PHE A 57 -8.81 3.05 -20.61
N GLY A 58 -8.88 2.90 -19.27
CA GLY A 58 -10.11 3.09 -18.49
C GLY A 58 -11.18 2.01 -18.66
N VAL A 59 -10.86 0.90 -19.33
CA VAL A 59 -11.79 -0.19 -19.65
C VAL A 59 -11.38 -1.55 -19.07
N SER A 60 -10.52 -1.57 -18.05
CA SER A 60 -10.01 -2.80 -17.42
C SER A 60 -9.41 -3.83 -18.40
N ALA A 61 -8.68 -3.34 -19.41
CA ALA A 61 -8.04 -4.21 -20.40
C ALA A 61 -6.76 -4.91 -19.90
N ALA A 62 -6.24 -4.52 -18.74
CA ALA A 62 -5.11 -5.17 -18.09
C ALA A 62 -5.16 -4.91 -16.58
N GLU A 63 -5.54 -5.91 -15.81
CA GLU A 63 -5.65 -5.85 -14.35
C GLU A 63 -5.19 -7.16 -13.71
N ILE A 64 -4.88 -7.09 -12.41
CA ILE A 64 -4.62 -8.25 -11.53
C ILE A 64 -3.57 -9.21 -12.13
N PRO A 65 -2.33 -8.75 -12.37
CA PRO A 65 -1.29 -9.60 -12.93
C PRO A 65 -0.81 -10.63 -11.90
N ALA A 66 -0.70 -11.89 -12.32
CA ALA A 66 0.02 -12.94 -11.61
C ALA A 66 1.23 -13.39 -12.43
N PHE A 67 2.36 -13.65 -11.78
CA PHE A 67 3.58 -14.10 -12.44
C PHE A 67 3.93 -15.52 -12.01
N ASP A 68 4.10 -16.41 -12.99
CA ASP A 68 4.66 -17.75 -12.77
C ASP A 68 6.16 -17.76 -13.13
N ALA A 69 6.99 -17.99 -12.11
CA ALA A 69 8.44 -17.98 -12.27
C ALA A 69 8.96 -19.18 -13.07
N ALA A 70 8.28 -20.33 -13.03
CA ALA A 70 8.74 -21.54 -13.71
C ALA A 70 8.64 -21.41 -15.23
N SER A 71 7.55 -20.83 -15.73
CA SER A 71 7.35 -20.58 -17.16
C SER A 71 7.77 -19.20 -17.64
N GLN A 72 8.16 -18.30 -16.71
CA GLN A 72 8.43 -16.88 -16.97
C GLN A 72 7.27 -16.18 -17.68
N ARG A 73 6.03 -16.42 -17.21
CA ARG A 73 4.82 -15.84 -17.81
C ARG A 73 4.06 -14.98 -16.81
N ALA A 74 3.51 -13.88 -17.31
CA ALA A 74 2.46 -13.15 -16.61
C ALA A 74 1.08 -13.53 -17.17
N PHE A 75 0.14 -13.71 -16.26
CA PHE A 75 -1.27 -13.91 -16.54
C PHE A 75 -2.01 -12.65 -16.10
N VAL A 76 -2.60 -11.94 -17.04
CA VAL A 76 -3.21 -10.63 -16.81
C VAL A 76 -4.68 -10.72 -17.14
N VAL A 77 -5.55 -10.36 -16.21
CA VAL A 77 -6.99 -10.27 -16.48
C VAL A 77 -7.23 -9.12 -17.46
N ASN A 78 -7.94 -9.41 -18.55
CA ASN A 78 -8.40 -8.45 -19.53
C ASN A 78 -9.93 -8.48 -19.54
N ALA A 79 -10.55 -7.69 -18.66
CA ALA A 79 -11.99 -7.63 -18.51
C ALA A 79 -12.68 -7.03 -19.74
N ALA A 80 -12.00 -6.14 -20.49
CA ALA A 80 -12.50 -5.64 -21.78
C ALA A 80 -12.73 -6.77 -22.79
N ALA A 81 -11.87 -7.79 -22.79
CA ALA A 81 -11.99 -8.96 -23.64
C ALA A 81 -12.74 -10.14 -22.97
N GLY A 82 -12.97 -10.08 -21.65
CA GLY A 82 -13.52 -11.19 -20.85
C GLY A 82 -12.58 -12.40 -20.74
N LYS A 83 -11.26 -12.18 -20.80
CA LYS A 83 -10.24 -13.24 -20.89
C LYS A 83 -9.04 -12.96 -19.99
N ILE A 84 -8.11 -13.91 -19.94
CA ILE A 84 -6.77 -13.73 -19.38
C ILE A 84 -5.79 -13.63 -20.54
N ASP A 85 -5.00 -12.56 -20.61
CA ASP A 85 -3.85 -12.44 -21.51
C ASP A 85 -2.65 -13.18 -20.90
N VAL A 86 -1.95 -13.97 -21.72
CA VAL A 86 -0.71 -14.65 -21.33
C VAL A 86 0.47 -13.93 -21.98
N LEU A 87 1.32 -13.34 -21.15
CA LEU A 87 2.51 -12.60 -21.57
C LEU A 87 3.76 -13.42 -21.29
N ASP A 88 4.63 -13.55 -22.28
CA ASP A 88 6.00 -14.03 -22.13
C ASP A 88 6.86 -12.91 -21.53
N LEU A 89 7.52 -13.20 -20.42
CA LEU A 89 8.42 -12.33 -19.68
C LEU A 89 9.84 -12.89 -19.61
N SER A 90 10.22 -13.82 -20.51
CA SER A 90 11.59 -14.32 -20.65
C SER A 90 12.59 -13.19 -20.93
N VAL A 91 12.14 -12.13 -21.62
CA VAL A 91 12.84 -10.84 -21.77
C VAL A 91 12.01 -9.75 -21.08
N PRO A 92 12.24 -9.44 -19.78
CA PRO A 92 11.39 -8.49 -19.04
C PRO A 92 11.35 -7.06 -19.59
N SER A 93 12.35 -6.68 -20.39
CA SER A 93 12.37 -5.38 -21.06
C SER A 93 11.42 -5.27 -22.25
N ASP A 94 10.98 -6.41 -22.80
CA ASP A 94 10.10 -6.49 -23.96
C ASP A 94 9.06 -7.64 -23.80
N PRO A 95 8.05 -7.47 -22.92
CA PRO A 95 7.05 -8.51 -22.72
C PRO A 95 6.16 -8.69 -23.96
N VAL A 96 5.94 -9.94 -24.37
CA VAL A 96 5.17 -10.27 -25.59
C VAL A 96 3.93 -11.07 -25.22
N LYS A 97 2.76 -10.68 -25.76
CA LYS A 97 1.55 -11.51 -25.63
C LYS A 97 1.68 -12.74 -26.51
N ILE A 98 1.64 -13.92 -25.88
CA ILE A 98 1.79 -15.22 -26.54
C ILE A 98 0.48 -16.03 -26.60
N GLY A 99 -0.58 -15.58 -25.91
CA GLY A 99 -1.86 -16.26 -25.95
C GLY A 99 -2.92 -15.62 -25.06
N GLU A 100 -4.08 -16.30 -25.00
CA GLU A 100 -5.22 -15.94 -24.17
C GLU A 100 -5.87 -17.20 -23.57
N ILE A 101 -6.50 -17.07 -22.41
CA ILE A 101 -7.34 -18.10 -21.80
C ILE A 101 -8.76 -17.56 -21.71
N ALA A 102 -9.70 -18.26 -22.34
CA ALA A 102 -11.13 -17.97 -22.27
C ALA A 102 -11.82 -18.91 -21.27
N THR A 103 -12.89 -18.43 -20.63
CA THR A 103 -13.68 -19.21 -19.65
C THR A 103 -15.12 -19.49 -20.11
N ASP A 104 -15.52 -18.93 -21.24
CA ASP A 104 -16.84 -19.09 -21.84
C ASP A 104 -17.19 -20.55 -22.18
N GLY A 105 -16.18 -21.36 -22.52
CA GLY A 105 -16.31 -22.81 -22.71
C GLY A 105 -16.61 -23.60 -21.42
N ILE A 106 -16.44 -23.00 -20.24
CA ILE A 106 -16.80 -23.60 -18.94
C ILE A 106 -18.21 -23.14 -18.54
N LEU A 107 -18.45 -21.83 -18.58
CA LEU A 107 -19.75 -21.23 -18.27
C LEU A 107 -19.96 -20.01 -19.17
N ALA A 108 -21.05 -20.02 -19.93
CA ALA A 108 -21.40 -18.89 -20.78
C ALA A 108 -21.54 -17.60 -19.95
N GLY A 109 -20.82 -16.55 -20.36
CA GLY A 109 -20.82 -15.25 -19.68
C GLY A 109 -19.95 -15.17 -18.42
N SER A 110 -19.11 -16.17 -18.14
CA SER A 110 -18.14 -16.07 -17.06
C SER A 110 -17.13 -14.94 -17.30
N VAL A 111 -16.75 -14.28 -16.21
CA VAL A 111 -15.68 -13.28 -16.18
C VAL A 111 -14.64 -13.70 -15.16
N VAL A 112 -13.37 -13.41 -15.43
CA VAL A 112 -12.27 -13.73 -14.53
C VAL A 112 -12.08 -12.58 -13.56
N ASN A 113 -12.10 -12.88 -12.26
CA ASN A 113 -11.93 -11.87 -11.22
C ASN A 113 -10.49 -11.82 -10.67
N SER A 114 -9.72 -12.90 -10.70
CA SER A 114 -8.33 -12.93 -10.20
C SER A 114 -7.56 -14.13 -10.75
N VAL A 115 -6.24 -14.04 -10.72
CA VAL A 115 -5.28 -15.13 -10.93
C VAL A 115 -4.35 -15.18 -9.71
N ALA A 116 -3.99 -16.38 -9.25
CA ALA A 116 -3.15 -16.61 -8.07
C ALA A 116 -2.05 -17.63 -8.36
#